data_AF-A0AAW2CZ31-F1
#
_entry.id   AF-A0AAW2CZ31-F1
#
_cell.length_a   1.000
_cell.length_b   1.000
_cell.length_c   1.000
_cell.angle_alpha   90.00
_cell.angle_beta   90.00
_cell.angle_gamma   90.00
#
_symmetry.space_group_name_H-M   'P 1'
#
loop_
_entity.id
_entity.type
_entity.pdbx_description
1 polymer ?
#
loop_
_entity_poly.entity_id
_entity_poly.type
_entity_poly.pdbx_seq_one_letter_code
_entity_poly.pdbx_strand_id
1 'polypeptide(L)'
;MGTLWLWLFSFFFILGLLCTIGFQLICLVDLESDYINPYDSASRINSSVLPEFIAQGLLCLFFLLTGNWVMFLSSLPYLCYNVRLYVKQQHLVDVTEIYNQLRWEKKLRFLKLAYLLFLFFVSLFWLIWSIADEPE
;
A
#
# COMPACT_ATOMS: atom_id res chain seq x y z
N MET A 1 -7.11 -23.48 -12.24
CA MET A 1 -5.99 -22.96 -13.08
C MET A 1 -5.93 -21.43 -13.21
N GLY A 2 -6.64 -20.76 -14.15
CA GLY A 2 -6.42 -19.32 -14.44
C GLY A 2 -6.70 -18.37 -13.27
N THR A 3 -7.73 -18.67 -12.48
CA THR A 3 -8.10 -17.93 -11.26
C THR A 3 -7.05 -18.08 -10.16
N LEU A 4 -6.48 -19.27 -9.99
CA LEU A 4 -5.48 -19.57 -8.96
C LEU A 4 -4.20 -18.73 -9.19
N TRP A 5 -3.68 -18.74 -10.42
CA TRP A 5 -2.52 -17.91 -10.79
C TRP A 5 -2.75 -16.42 -10.53
N LEU A 6 -3.99 -15.98 -10.72
CA LEU A 6 -4.37 -14.60 -10.51
C LEU A 6 -4.37 -14.20 -9.03
N TRP A 7 -4.98 -15.04 -8.19
CA TRP A 7 -4.98 -14.85 -6.74
C TRP A 7 -3.57 -14.92 -6.16
N LEU A 8 -2.73 -15.79 -6.71
CA LEU A 8 -1.33 -15.93 -6.33
C LEU A 8 -0.51 -14.68 -6.73
N PHE A 9 -0.70 -14.16 -7.94
CA PHE A 9 -0.05 -12.92 -8.36
C PHE A 9 -0.50 -11.72 -7.51
N SER A 10 -1.81 -11.59 -7.28
CA SER A 10 -2.39 -10.58 -6.39
C SER A 10 -1.80 -10.64 -4.98
N PHE A 11 -1.65 -11.84 -4.43
CA PHE A 11 -1.08 -12.06 -3.11
C PHE A 11 0.35 -11.50 -2.98
N PHE A 12 1.25 -11.86 -3.91
CA PHE A 12 2.62 -11.33 -3.89
C PHE A 12 2.67 -9.82 -4.09
N PHE A 13 1.77 -9.29 -4.90
CA PHE A 13 1.72 -7.86 -5.18
C PHE A 13 1.25 -7.06 -3.95
N ILE A 14 0.22 -7.53 -3.24
CA ILE A 14 -0.24 -6.94 -1.97
C ILE A 14 0.85 -7.07 -0.89
N LEU A 15 1.57 -8.20 -0.84
CA LEU A 15 2.69 -8.39 0.07
C LEU A 15 3.82 -7.38 -0.19
N GLY A 16 4.16 -7.13 -1.46
CA GLY A 16 5.14 -6.11 -1.83
C GLY A 16 4.73 -4.71 -1.36
N LEU A 17 3.46 -4.34 -1.55
CA LEU A 17 2.91 -3.07 -1.06
C LEU A 17 2.95 -2.97 0.47
N LEU A 18 2.65 -4.06 1.19
CA LEU A 18 2.76 -4.11 2.66
C LEU A 18 4.20 -3.85 3.12
N CYS A 19 5.18 -4.47 2.47
CA CYS A 19 6.60 -4.25 2.77
C CYS A 19 7.01 -2.79 2.51
N THR A 20 6.55 -2.17 1.42
CA THR A 20 6.86 -0.76 1.12
C THR A 20 6.28 0.19 2.18
N ILE A 21 5.02 0.00 2.60
CA ILE A 21 4.41 0.83 3.65
C ILE A 21 5.08 0.58 5.00
N GLY A 22 5.43 -0.69 5.30
CA GLY A 22 6.17 -1.07 6.49
C GLY A 22 7.53 -0.37 6.57
N PHE A 23 8.28 -0.34 5.45
CA PHE A 23 9.54 0.38 5.36
C PHE A 23 9.38 1.88 5.63
N GLN A 24 8.35 2.53 5.06
CA GLN A 24 8.07 3.94 5.33
C GLN A 24 7.74 4.21 6.82
N LEU A 25 7.01 3.30 7.48
CA LEU A 25 6.70 3.42 8.90
C LEU A 25 7.95 3.27 9.78
N ILE A 26 8.86 2.34 9.44
CA ILE A 26 10.14 2.21 10.14
C ILE A 26 10.94 3.51 10.01
N CYS A 27 11.07 4.07 8.80
CA CYS A 27 11.75 5.36 8.61
C CYS A 27 11.13 6.51 9.43
N LEU A 28 9.81 6.51 9.63
CA LEU A 28 9.13 7.49 10.48
C LEU A 28 9.38 7.28 11.97
N VAL A 29 9.46 6.02 12.43
CA VAL A 29 9.76 5.69 13.83
C VAL A 29 11.23 5.95 14.16
N ASP A 30 12.15 5.66 13.23
CA ASP A 30 13.57 5.99 13.37
C ASP A 30 13.78 7.51 13.46
N LEU A 31 12.96 8.27 12.73
CA LEU A 31 12.96 9.73 12.78
C LEU A 31 12.37 10.27 14.10
N GLU A 32 11.29 9.66 14.60
CA GLU A 32 10.70 10.00 15.91
C GLU A 32 11.68 9.75 17.07
N SER A 33 12.56 8.76 16.90
CA SER A 33 13.56 8.36 17.89
C SER A 33 14.89 9.13 17.77
N ASP A 34 14.95 10.18 16.93
CA ASP A 34 16.13 11.00 16.64
C ASP A 34 17.36 10.21 16.15
N TYR A 35 17.16 9.04 15.55
CA TYR A 35 18.26 8.15 15.14
C TYR A 35 18.85 8.53 13.78
N ILE A 36 18.11 9.27 12.95
CA ILE A 36 18.46 9.57 11.56
C ILE A 36 18.11 11.01 11.19
N ASN A 37 18.85 11.59 10.24
CA ASN A 37 18.63 12.96 9.80
C ASN A 37 17.26 13.09 9.10
N PRO A 38 16.42 14.10 9.45
CA PRO A 38 15.14 14.35 8.78
C PRO A 38 15.25 14.50 7.27
N TYR A 39 16.38 15.02 6.77
CA TYR A 39 16.62 15.12 5.32
C TYR A 39 16.74 13.75 4.63
N ASP A 40 17.48 12.82 5.26
CA ASP A 40 17.67 11.46 4.71
C ASP A 40 16.38 10.65 4.78
N SER A 41 15.61 10.78 5.86
CA SER A 41 14.29 10.14 5.99
C SER A 41 13.28 10.66 4.98
N ALA A 42 13.19 11.98 4.78
CA ALA A 42 12.28 12.58 3.80
C ALA A 42 12.59 12.10 2.37
N SER A 43 13.88 12.06 2.00
CA SER A 43 14.33 11.59 0.69
C SER A 43 13.99 10.11 0.46
N ARG A 44 14.26 9.25 1.45
CA ARG A 44 13.93 7.81 1.40
C ARG A 44 12.42 7.58 1.30
N ILE A 45 11.64 8.26 2.12
CA ILE A 45 10.18 8.15 2.10
C ILE A 45 9.65 8.59 0.74
N ASN A 46 10.10 9.73 0.21
CA ASN A 46 9.64 10.22 -1.08
C ASN A 46 9.98 9.26 -2.24
N SER A 47 11.20 8.72 -2.25
CA SER A 47 11.62 7.73 -3.25
C SER A 47 10.82 6.43 -3.16
N SER A 48 10.27 6.08 -1.99
CA SER A 48 9.43 4.90 -1.80
C SER A 48 7.92 5.15 -1.99
N VAL A 49 7.45 6.40 -1.92
CA VAL A 49 6.03 6.74 -2.11
C VAL A 49 5.60 6.65 -3.58
N LEU A 50 6.45 7.10 -4.51
CA LEU A 50 6.17 6.99 -5.95
C LEU A 50 5.97 5.53 -6.42
N PRO A 51 6.86 4.58 -6.13
CA PRO A 51 6.67 3.19 -6.55
C PRO A 51 5.43 2.56 -5.89
N GLU A 52 5.08 2.94 -4.66
CA GLU A 52 3.83 2.50 -4.01
C GLU A 52 2.59 2.92 -4.80
N PHE A 53 2.53 4.18 -5.25
CA PHE A 53 1.37 4.70 -6.00
C PHE A 53 1.22 4.01 -7.36
N ILE A 54 2.34 3.82 -8.05
CA ILE A 54 2.38 3.12 -9.33
C ILE A 54 1.94 1.66 -9.13
N ALA A 55 2.50 0.96 -8.14
CA ALA A 55 2.15 -0.41 -7.84
C ALA A 55 0.66 -0.53 -7.48
N GLN A 56 0.12 0.30 -6.60
CA GLN A 56 -1.31 0.29 -6.26
C GLN A 56 -2.20 0.53 -7.50
N GLY A 57 -1.81 1.46 -8.38
CA GLY A 57 -2.52 1.73 -9.63
C GLY A 57 -2.52 0.52 -10.55
N LEU A 58 -1.37 -0.15 -10.69
CA LEU A 58 -1.23 -1.39 -11.47
C LEU A 58 -2.08 -2.52 -10.91
N LEU A 59 -2.10 -2.71 -9.58
CA LEU A 59 -2.96 -3.71 -8.92
C LEU A 59 -4.45 -3.45 -9.20
N CYS A 60 -4.87 -2.20 -9.09
CA CYS A 60 -6.25 -1.79 -9.35
C CYS A 60 -6.66 -2.04 -10.81
N LEU A 61 -5.78 -1.67 -11.76
CA LEU A 61 -5.99 -1.96 -13.19
C LEU A 61 -6.02 -3.47 -13.47
N PHE A 62 -5.16 -4.24 -12.80
CA PHE A 62 -5.12 -5.68 -12.95
C PHE A 62 -6.43 -6.34 -12.49
N PHE A 63 -6.99 -5.93 -11.35
CA PHE A 63 -8.31 -6.41 -10.90
C PHE A 63 -9.46 -5.99 -11.83
N LEU A 64 -9.37 -4.80 -12.42
CA LEU A 64 -10.34 -4.32 -13.39
C LEU A 64 -10.33 -5.16 -14.68
N LEU A 65 -9.14 -5.46 -15.22
CA LEU A 65 -8.98 -6.33 -16.40
C LEU A 65 -9.45 -7.76 -16.16
N THR A 66 -9.33 -8.22 -14.92
CA THR A 66 -9.76 -9.57 -14.51
C THR A 66 -11.28 -9.68 -14.32
N GLY A 67 -11.98 -8.55 -14.14
CA GLY A 67 -13.40 -8.55 -13.82
C GLY A 67 -13.71 -8.86 -12.34
N ASN A 68 -12.72 -8.76 -11.45
CA ASN A 68 -12.91 -8.98 -10.01
C ASN A 68 -13.43 -7.70 -9.33
N TRP A 69 -14.72 -7.43 -9.54
CA TRP A 69 -15.37 -6.19 -9.07
C TRP A 69 -15.27 -5.95 -7.57
N VAL A 70 -15.35 -7.00 -6.73
CA VAL A 70 -15.28 -6.88 -5.27
C VAL A 70 -13.92 -6.40 -4.80
N MET A 71 -12.83 -7.00 -5.33
CA MET A 71 -11.47 -6.59 -5.03
C MET A 71 -11.15 -5.19 -5.58
N PHE A 72 -11.63 -4.89 -6.78
CA PHE A 72 -11.49 -3.57 -7.39
C PHE A 72 -12.16 -2.49 -6.53
N LEU A 73 -13.41 -2.69 -6.11
CA LEU A 73 -14.15 -1.74 -5.27
C LEU A 73 -13.48 -1.49 -3.92
N SER A 74 -12.83 -2.53 -3.37
CA SER A 74 -12.03 -2.42 -2.15
C SER A 74 -10.70 -1.68 -2.42
N SER A 75 -10.00 -1.92 -3.53
CA SER A 75 -8.77 -1.17 -3.83
C SER A 75 -9.00 0.32 -4.21
N LEU A 76 -10.21 0.66 -4.66
CA LEU A 76 -10.61 2.00 -5.12
C LEU A 76 -10.46 3.13 -4.09
N PRO A 77 -10.99 3.04 -2.84
CA PRO A 77 -10.84 4.10 -1.85
C PRO A 77 -9.38 4.42 -1.54
N TYR A 78 -8.51 3.40 -1.53
CA TYR A 78 -7.08 3.59 -1.35
C TYR A 78 -6.44 4.33 -2.53
N LEU A 79 -6.78 3.93 -3.77
CA LEU A 79 -6.31 4.58 -4.98
C LEU A 79 -6.79 6.05 -5.03
N CYS A 80 -8.07 6.31 -4.76
CA CYS A 80 -8.63 7.67 -4.72
C CYS A 80 -7.92 8.54 -3.69
N TYR A 81 -7.59 7.99 -2.51
CA TYR A 81 -6.82 8.70 -1.50
C TYR A 81 -5.43 9.09 -2.03
N ASN A 82 -4.72 8.15 -2.65
CA ASN A 82 -3.39 8.39 -3.21
C ASN A 82 -3.40 9.39 -4.37
N VAL A 83 -4.37 9.28 -5.28
CA VAL A 83 -4.55 10.23 -6.39
C VAL A 83 -4.85 11.63 -5.86
N ARG A 84 -5.71 11.77 -4.85
CA ARG A 84 -6.00 13.06 -4.24
C ARG A 84 -4.76 13.68 -3.60
N LEU A 85 -3.90 12.86 -2.99
CA LEU A 85 -2.63 13.32 -2.42
C LEU A 85 -1.63 13.77 -3.50
N TYR A 86 -1.57 13.03 -4.61
CA TYR A 86 -0.75 13.37 -5.78
C TYR A 86 -1.19 14.69 -6.42
N VAL A 87 -2.49 14.88 -6.64
CA VAL A 87 -3.07 16.11 -7.22
C VAL A 87 -2.82 17.33 -6.33
N LYS A 88 -2.84 17.15 -5.00
CA LYS A 88 -2.52 18.23 -4.05
C LYS A 88 -1.03 18.54 -3.94
N GLN A 89 -0.15 17.81 -4.65
CA GLN A 89 1.30 17.86 -4.53
C GLN A 89 1.85 17.63 -3.10
N GLN A 90 1.01 17.18 -2.17
CA GLN A 90 1.38 16.81 -0.80
C GLN A 90 1.99 15.40 -0.72
N HIS A 91 2.57 14.91 -1.82
CA HIS A 91 3.28 13.63 -1.83
C HIS A 91 4.70 13.75 -1.26
N LEU A 92 5.24 14.97 -1.27
CA LEU A 92 6.56 15.31 -0.74
C LEU A 92 6.42 15.64 0.74
N VAL A 93 7.22 14.94 1.53
CA VAL A 93 7.33 15.20 2.96
C VAL A 93 8.29 16.38 3.14
N ASP A 94 7.78 17.54 3.57
CA ASP A 94 8.60 18.74 3.77
C ASP A 94 9.36 18.66 5.11
N VAL A 95 10.69 18.68 5.02
CA VAL A 95 11.64 18.53 6.14
C VAL A 95 11.36 19.53 7.27
N THR A 96 10.83 20.71 6.94
CA THR A 96 10.59 21.78 7.90
C THR A 96 9.31 21.59 8.74
N GLU A 97 8.31 20.87 8.23
CA GLU A 97 7.03 20.62 8.91
C GLU A 97 6.84 19.17 9.38
N ILE A 98 7.76 18.27 9.03
CA ILE A 98 7.74 16.84 9.37
C ILE A 98 7.34 16.59 10.82
N TYR A 99 7.98 17.25 11.79
CA TYR A 99 7.74 16.97 13.21
C TYR A 99 6.35 17.40 13.67
N ASN A 100 5.79 18.47 13.11
CA ASN A 100 4.46 18.97 13.46
C ASN A 100 3.36 18.08 12.85
N GLN A 101 3.60 17.57 11.63
CA GLN A 101 2.65 16.71 10.92
C GLN A 101 2.84 15.21 11.21
N LEU A 102 3.95 14.82 11.85
CA LEU A 102 4.38 13.42 12.06
C LEU A 102 3.29 12.55 12.67
N ARG A 103 2.65 13.05 13.73
CA ARG A 103 1.62 12.31 14.48
C ARG A 103 0.38 12.04 13.62
N TRP A 104 0.03 12.97 12.73
CA TRP A 104 -1.09 12.85 11.81
C TRP A 104 -0.75 11.92 10.63
N GLU A 105 0.41 12.12 10.01
CA GLU A 105 0.91 11.26 8.93
C GLU A 105 1.05 9.80 9.37
N LYS A 106 1.61 9.55 10.55
CA LYS A 106 1.75 8.21 11.13
C LYS A 106 0.39 7.52 11.28
N LYS A 107 -0.61 8.24 11.78
CA LYS A 107 -1.97 7.69 11.94
C LYS A 107 -2.61 7.35 10.60
N LEU A 108 -2.44 8.20 9.59
CA LEU A 108 -2.92 7.94 8.23
C LEU A 108 -2.21 6.74 7.59
N ARG A 109 -0.88 6.65 7.69
CA ARG A 109 -0.09 5.52 7.16
C ARG A 109 -0.40 4.21 7.91
N PHE A 110 -0.67 4.27 9.21
CA PHE A 110 -1.12 3.12 9.98
C PHE A 110 -2.52 2.65 9.54
N LEU A 111 -3.44 3.59 9.28
CA LEU A 111 -4.76 3.26 8.73
C LEU A 111 -4.64 2.61 7.34
N LYS A 112 -3.76 3.16 6.48
CA LYS A 112 -3.44 2.57 5.18
C LYS A 112 -2.91 1.14 5.31
N LEU A 113 -1.97 0.91 6.23
CA LEU A 113 -1.43 -0.42 6.50
C LEU A 113 -2.53 -1.39 6.98
N ALA A 114 -3.38 -0.95 7.92
CA ALA A 114 -4.50 -1.77 8.39
C ALA A 114 -5.47 -2.12 7.26
N TYR A 115 -5.74 -1.17 6.35
CA TYR A 115 -6.55 -1.40 5.18
C TYR A 115 -5.93 -2.41 4.21
N LEU A 116 -4.62 -2.27 3.96
CA LEU A 116 -3.89 -3.17 3.07
C LEU A 116 -3.77 -4.59 3.67
N LEU A 117 -3.60 -4.70 5.00
CA LEU A 117 -3.66 -5.97 5.73
C LEU A 117 -5.04 -6.62 5.61
N PHE A 118 -6.12 -5.85 5.74
CA PHE A 118 -7.46 -6.37 5.54
C PHE A 118 -7.63 -6.92 4.10
N LEU A 119 -7.19 -6.17 3.09
CA LEU A 119 -7.21 -6.62 1.69
C LEU A 119 -6.37 -7.89 1.48
N PHE A 120 -5.23 -7.99 2.16
CA PHE A 120 -4.36 -9.16 2.14
C PHE A 120 -5.07 -10.41 2.69
N PHE A 121 -5.75 -10.30 3.84
CA PHE A 121 -6.52 -11.41 4.39
C PHE A 121 -7.68 -11.84 3.48
N VAL A 122 -8.37 -10.87 2.86
CA VAL A 122 -9.40 -11.18 1.87
C VAL A 122 -8.78 -11.92 0.68
N SER A 123 -7.64 -11.47 0.15
CA SER A 123 -6.95 -12.15 -0.97
C SER A 123 -6.51 -13.56 -0.61
N LEU A 124 -6.05 -13.78 0.63
CA LEU A 124 -5.72 -15.09 1.15
C LEU A 124 -6.93 -16.03 1.22
N PHE A 125 -8.06 -15.53 1.72
CA PHE A 125 -9.30 -16.30 1.79
C PHE A 125 -9.74 -16.79 0.40
N TRP A 126 -9.75 -15.90 -0.59
CA TRP A 126 -10.09 -16.26 -1.97
C TRP A 126 -9.08 -17.21 -2.62
N LEU A 127 -7.79 -17.05 -2.32
CA LEU A 127 -6.75 -17.98 -2.78
C LEU A 127 -7.00 -19.39 -2.23
N ILE A 128 -7.23 -19.52 -0.92
CA ILE A 128 -7.49 -20.81 -0.26
C ILE A 128 -8.76 -21.44 -0.81
N TRP A 129 -9.82 -20.66 -0.98
CA TRP A 129 -11.06 -21.14 -1.58
C TRP A 129 -10.84 -21.67 -3.00
N SER A 130 -10.07 -20.94 -3.82
CA SER A 130 -9.77 -21.35 -5.19
C SER A 130 -8.90 -22.60 -5.27
N ILE A 131 -8.10 -22.90 -4.24
CA ILE A 131 -7.32 -24.14 -4.14
C ILE A 131 -8.23 -25.29 -3.68
N ALA A 132 -9.13 -25.04 -2.74
CA ALA A 132 -10.05 -26.04 -2.20
C ALA A 132 -11.13 -26.50 -3.22
N ASP A 133 -11.47 -25.64 -4.18
CA ASP A 133 -12.46 -25.91 -5.23
C ASP A 133 -11.86 -26.60 -6.48
N GLU A 134 -10.56 -26.90 -6.50
CA GLU A 134 -9.99 -27.74 -7.57
C GLU A 134 -10.42 -29.21 -7.32
N PRO A 135 -11.33 -29.79 -8.13
CA PRO A 135 -11.66 -31.20 -8.00
C PRO A 135 -10.44 -32.03 -8.38
N GLU A 136 -10.16 -33.07 -7.58
CA GLU A 136 -9.11 -34.06 -7.82
C GLU A 136 -9.09 -34.62 -9.25
#